data_AF-A0A094YRL6-F1
#
_entry.id   AF-A0A094YRL6-F1
#
_cell.length_a   1.000
_cell.length_b   1.000
_cell.length_c   1.000
_cell.angle_alpha   90.00
_cell.angle_beta   90.00
_cell.angle_gamma   90.00
#
_symmetry.space_group_name_H-M   'P 1'
#
loop_
_entity.id
_entity.type
_entity.pdbx_description
1 polymer ?
#
loop_
_entity_poly.entity_id
_entity_poly.type
_entity_poly.pdbx_seq_one_letter_code
_entity_poly.pdbx_strand_id
1 'polypeptide(L)' 'MEAGGYILDITADQFGASPVIVVPVGDERYSPGDLDTALPVHIANRIKAVDAIWPLWLACHDQAMGR' A
#
# COMPACT_ATOMS: atom_id res chain seq x y z
N MET A 1 -0.43 -6.62 -6.41
CA MET A 1 0.50 -6.86 -7.56
C MET A 1 -0.29 -7.52 -8.67
N GLU A 2 -0.02 -7.17 -9.94
CA GLU A 2 -0.61 -7.86 -11.10
C GLU A 2 0.22 -9.13 -11.43
N ALA A 3 -0.46 -10.26 -11.62
CA ALA A 3 0.12 -11.48 -12.16
C ALA A 3 -0.90 -12.19 -13.06
N GLY A 4 -0.60 -12.30 -14.37
CA GLY A 4 -1.39 -13.10 -15.32
C GLY A 4 -2.85 -12.65 -15.48
N GLY A 5 -3.13 -11.35 -15.41
CA GLY A 5 -4.50 -10.81 -15.49
C GLY A 5 -5.28 -10.86 -14.17
N TYR A 6 -4.62 -11.19 -13.06
CA TYR A 6 -5.19 -11.15 -11.72
C TYR A 6 -4.43 -10.18 -10.82
N ILE A 7 -5.17 -9.59 -9.89
CA ILE A 7 -4.65 -8.82 -8.78
C ILE A 7 -4.60 -9.73 -7.57
N LEU A 8 -3.41 -9.84 -6.99
CA LEU A 8 -3.18 -10.44 -5.70
C LEU A 8 -3.04 -9.32 -4.67
N ASP A 9 -3.98 -9.27 -3.73
CA ASP A 9 -4.00 -8.37 -2.60
C ASP A 9 -3.83 -9.17 -1.31
N ILE A 10 -2.83 -8.79 -0.50
CA ILE A 10 -2.50 -9.47 0.76
C ILE A 10 -2.90 -8.51 1.87
N THR A 11 -4.10 -8.72 2.41
CA THR A 11 -4.68 -7.87 3.46
C THR A 11 -4.53 -8.50 4.85
N ALA A 12 -3.64 -9.49 4.98
CA ALA A 12 -3.41 -10.19 6.25
C ALA A 12 -3.08 -9.15 7.35
N ASP A 13 -4.06 -8.92 8.23
CA ASP A 13 -4.09 -7.97 9.36
C ASP A 13 -4.84 -6.62 9.21
N GLN A 14 -5.36 -6.29 8.02
CA GLN A 14 -6.01 -4.98 7.80
C GLN A 14 -7.52 -5.13 7.52
N PHE A 15 -8.34 -4.70 8.47
CA PHE A 15 -9.78 -4.43 8.31
C PHE A 15 -10.73 -5.62 8.07
N GLY A 16 -10.40 -6.81 8.57
CA GLY A 16 -11.35 -7.94 8.61
C GLY A 16 -11.65 -8.59 7.26
N ALA A 17 -10.88 -8.25 6.22
CA ALA A 17 -10.90 -8.92 4.94
C ALA A 17 -10.18 -10.30 5.00
N SER A 18 -10.46 -11.16 4.01
CA SER A 18 -9.73 -12.43 3.86
C SER A 18 -8.23 -12.16 3.70
N PRO A 19 -7.33 -12.91 4.36
CA PRO A 19 -5.89 -12.63 4.36
C PRO A 19 -5.23 -12.49 2.98
N VAL A 20 -5.84 -13.13 1.98
CA VAL A 20 -5.47 -13.01 0.57
C VAL A 20 -6.75 -12.86 -0.25
N ILE A 21 -6.80 -11.85 -1.10
CA ILE A 21 -7.83 -11.61 -2.10
C ILE A 21 -7.20 -11.77 -3.49
N VAL A 22 -7.86 -12.56 -4.34
CA VAL A 22 -7.47 -12.77 -5.74
C VAL A 22 -8.65 -12.38 -6.62
N VAL A 23 -8.47 -11.40 -7.50
CA VAL A 23 -9.54 -10.89 -8.38
C VAL A 23 -9.00 -10.63 -9.79
N PRO A 24 -9.85 -10.63 -10.83
CA PRO A 24 -9.44 -10.15 -12.15
C PRO A 24 -8.99 -8.69 -12.10
N VAL A 25 -8.08 -8.29 -13.01
CA VAL A 25 -7.59 -6.89 -13.10
C VAL A 25 -8.66 -5.84 -13.37
N GLY A 26 -9.85 -6.25 -13.84
CA GLY A 26 -10.99 -5.36 -14.05
C GLY A 26 -11.91 -5.18 -12.84
N ASP A 27 -11.57 -5.74 -11.67
CA ASP A 27 -12.37 -5.56 -10.45
C ASP A 27 -12.42 -4.07 -10.06
N GLU A 28 -13.63 -3.54 -9.89
CA GLU A 28 -13.87 -2.11 -9.65
C GLU A 28 -13.13 -1.57 -8.42
N ARG A 29 -12.87 -2.43 -7.42
CA ARG A 29 -12.13 -2.06 -6.20
C ARG A 29 -10.70 -1.63 -6.48
N TYR A 30 -10.10 -2.14 -7.55
CA TYR A 30 -8.71 -1.88 -7.92
C TYR A 30 -8.61 -1.17 -9.28
N SER A 31 -9.67 -0.47 -9.68
CA SER A 31 -9.62 0.38 -10.87
C SER A 31 -8.51 1.42 -10.72
N PRO A 32 -7.79 1.76 -11.82
CA PRO A 32 -6.85 2.87 -11.82
C PRO A 32 -7.64 4.16 -11.54
N GLY A 33 -7.70 4.54 -10.26
CA GLY A 33 -8.27 5.79 -9.82
C GLY A 33 -7.14 6.81 -9.72
N ASP A 34 -7.10 7.77 -10.64
CA ASP A 34 -6.16 8.90 -10.55
C ASP A 34 -6.54 9.88 -9.42
N LEU A 35 -7.66 9.62 -8.74
CA LEU A 35 -8.24 10.48 -7.72
C LEU A 35 -8.17 9.83 -6.34
N ASP A 36 -7.30 10.38 -5.49
CA ASP A 36 -7.31 10.07 -4.07
C ASP A 36 -8.55 10.69 -3.41
N THR A 37 -9.53 9.87 -3.07
CA THR A 37 -10.82 10.31 -2.50
C THR A 37 -10.75 10.57 -0.99
N ALA A 38 -9.59 10.38 -0.36
CA ALA A 38 -9.43 10.68 1.06
C ALA A 38 -9.57 12.19 1.32
N LEU A 39 -10.12 12.54 2.48
CA LEU A 39 -10.19 13.94 2.90
C LEU A 39 -8.78 14.56 2.92
N PRO A 40 -8.60 15.84 2.54
CA PRO A 40 -7.29 16.48 2.48
C PRO A 40 -6.46 16.38 3.77
N VAL A 41 -7.14 16.37 4.93
CA VAL A 41 -6.48 16.17 6.23
C VAL A 41 -5.86 14.78 6.39
N HIS A 42 -6.49 13.74 5.86
CA HIS A 42 -5.95 12.37 5.90
C HIS A 42 -4.78 12.21 4.92
N ILE A 43 -4.87 12.87 3.75
CA ILE A 43 -3.76 12.98 2.79
C ILE A 43 -2.55 13.65 3.46
N ALA A 44 -2.76 14.82 4.08
CA ALA A 44 -1.69 15.55 4.75
C ALA A 44 -1.07 14.76 5.91
N ASN A 45 -1.89 14.04 6.70
CA ASN A 45 -1.42 13.26 7.83
C ASN A 45 -0.59 12.06 7.40
N ARG A 46 -1.00 11.31 6.36
CA ARG A 46 -0.20 10.16 5.88
C ARG A 46 1.12 10.61 5.27
N ILE A 47 1.16 11.74 4.54
CA ILE A 47 2.41 12.30 4.00
C ILE A 47 3.36 12.63 5.15
N LYS A 48 2.90 13.37 6.17
CA LYS A 48 3.71 13.69 7.35
C LYS A 48 4.23 12.46 8.07
N ALA A 49 3.40 11.42 8.20
CA ALA A 49 3.80 10.17 8.84
C ALA A 49 4.88 9.44 8.03
N VAL A 50 4.72 9.35 6.71
CA VAL A 50 5.73 8.76 5.81
C VAL A 50 7.02 9.55 5.88
N ASP A 51 6.97 10.88 5.77
CA ASP A 51 8.17 11.74 5.84
C ASP A 51 8.95 11.55 7.15
N ALA A 52 8.26 11.29 8.26
CA ALA A 52 8.88 11.03 9.55
C ALA A 52 9.51 9.63 9.67
N ILE A 53 8.90 8.60 9.08
CA ILE A 53 9.30 7.20 9.27
C ILE A 53 10.25 6.74 8.17
N TRP A 54 10.09 7.23 6.94
CA TRP A 54 10.81 6.76 5.76
C TRP A 54 12.33 6.82 5.88
N PRO A 55 12.94 7.91 6.38
CA PRO A 55 14.39 7.96 6.57
C PRO A 55 14.90 6.93 7.58
N LEU A 56 14.12 6.67 8.64
CA LEU A 56 14.48 5.70 9.68
C LEU A 56 14.42 4.27 9.15
N TRP A 57 13.40 3.97 8.35
CA TRP A 57 13.25 2.68 7.69
C TRP A 57 14.41 2.42 6.72
N LEU A 58 14.77 3.40 5.89
CA LEU A 58 15.91 3.28 4.97
C LEU A 58 17.23 3.04 5.72
N ALA A 59 17.48 3.79 6.79
CA ALA A 59 18.68 3.59 7.60
C ALA A 59 18.74 2.18 8.22
N CYS A 60 17.60 1.66 8.71
CA CYS A 60 17.53 0.30 9.24
C CYS A 60 17.72 -0.75 8.14
N HIS A 61 17.11 -0.55 6.97
CA HIS A 61 17.25 -1.42 5.81
C HIS A 61 18.70 -1.48 5.32
N ASP A 62 19.36 -0.34 5.17
CA ASP A 62 20.74 -0.27 4.67
C ASP A 62 21.73 -0.92 5.66
N GLN A 63 21.52 -0.73 6.97
CA GLN A 63 22.27 -1.45 8.00
C GLN A 63 22.06 -2.97 7.91
N ALA A 64 20.81 -3.42 7.71
CA ALA A 64 20.51 -4.84 7.55
C ALA A 64 21.10 -5.43 6.26
N MET A 65 21.28 -4.61 5.23
CA MET A 65 21.82 -5.01 3.92
C MET A 65 23.31 -4.72 3.74
N GLY A 66 23.98 -4.17 4.76
CA GLY A 66 25.42 -3.87 4.75
C GLY A 66 25.85 -2.82 3.74
N ARG A 67 24.99 -1.83 3.44
CA ARG A 67 25.28 -0.72 2.52
C ARG A 67 25.63 0.57 3.25
#